data_AF-A0A059FR06-F1
#
_entry.id   AF-A0A059FR06-F1
#
_cell.length_a   1.000
_cell.length_b   1.000
_cell.length_c   1.000
_cell.angle_alpha   90.00
_cell.angle_beta   90.00
_cell.angle_gamma   90.00
#
_symmetry.space_group_name_H-M   'P 1'
#
loop_
_entity.id
_entity.type
_entity.pdbx_description
1 polymer ?
#
loop_
_entity_poly.entity_id
_entity_poly.type
_entity_poly.pdbx_seq_one_letter_code
_entity_poly.pdbx_strand_id
1 'polypeptide(L)'
;MAFQELPLIIQTSYVELLDQLRLASTSAFAEGSTFRKRSISGKEYWYVQEPTTPQGRPPERYLGLDTPERRATIEVGQTAKANANARKIIRRSLAGGGLPEPDPLTGAVIEAFAEAGVFRLRGVLVGTIAFQTYAGHLGIRLPGAAIRTGDLDLAQDYGVSLAINDTLDRSLIDILRSVDPAFAPVPTLAGPNIATTYARPGGYRVDVLTTNRGAERDAPVRLPSLQSDAIPLRFLDYLLRDTVEAAVLTKYGAIVNVPSPERYAAHKLIVSSLRHESGESAVKSDKDVLQAGLIIEALMAKRRLEELTDALLEAAGRGASWRARLVKAATRLTDTPRAIIQTVLKAP
;
A
#
# COMPACT_ATOMS: atom_id res chain seq x y z
N MET A 1 17.42 14.34 -14.40
CA MET A 1 18.46 13.94 -13.42
C MET A 1 18.83 12.51 -13.73
N ALA A 2 20.09 12.12 -13.60
CA ALA A 2 20.51 10.74 -13.87
C ALA A 2 19.83 9.78 -12.87
N PHE A 3 19.10 8.82 -13.41
CA PHE A 3 18.52 7.71 -12.68
C PHE A 3 19.64 6.93 -11.94
N GLN A 4 19.48 6.72 -10.62
CA GLN A 4 20.54 6.12 -9.80
C GLN A 4 20.07 4.79 -9.19
N GLU A 5 20.67 3.70 -9.65
CA GLU A 5 20.42 2.37 -9.11
C GLU A 5 21.08 2.18 -7.74
N LEU A 6 20.43 1.40 -6.89
CA LEU A 6 21.01 0.93 -5.64
C LEU A 6 22.02 -0.19 -5.94
N PRO A 7 23.14 -0.29 -5.18
CA PRO A 7 24.05 -1.42 -5.29
C PRO A 7 23.33 -2.76 -5.10
N LEU A 8 23.78 -3.82 -5.78
CA LEU A 8 23.15 -5.15 -5.71
C LEU A 8 23.00 -5.65 -4.26
N ILE A 9 24.01 -5.42 -3.41
CA ILE A 9 23.97 -5.79 -1.99
C ILE A 9 22.81 -5.15 -1.21
N ILE A 10 22.42 -3.92 -1.56
CA ILE A 10 21.27 -3.24 -0.96
C ILE A 10 19.97 -3.84 -1.49
N GLN A 11 19.91 -4.15 -2.79
CA GLN A 11 18.74 -4.81 -3.39
C GLN A 11 18.51 -6.21 -2.79
N THR A 12 19.56 -7.02 -2.61
CA THR A 12 19.45 -8.34 -1.98
C THR A 12 19.10 -8.24 -0.50
N SER A 13 19.65 -7.25 0.21
CA SER A 13 19.29 -6.98 1.61
C SER A 13 17.82 -6.59 1.76
N TYR A 14 17.22 -5.93 0.75
CA TYR A 14 15.81 -5.57 0.77
C TYR A 14 14.91 -6.81 0.63
N VAL A 15 15.28 -7.74 -0.25
CA VAL A 15 14.59 -9.03 -0.39
C VAL A 15 14.68 -9.83 0.91
N GLU A 16 15.87 -9.92 1.51
CA GLU A 16 16.05 -10.58 2.81
C GLU A 16 15.18 -9.94 3.90
N LEU A 17 15.07 -8.60 3.95
CA LEU A 17 14.18 -7.94 4.91
C LEU A 17 12.72 -8.34 4.69
N LEU A 18 12.24 -8.40 3.44
CA LEU A 18 10.88 -8.83 3.13
C LEU A 18 10.62 -10.24 3.62
N ASP A 19 11.53 -11.18 3.37
CA ASP A 19 11.39 -12.57 3.79
C ASP A 19 11.38 -12.70 5.32
N GLN A 20 12.26 -11.98 6.02
CA GLN A 20 12.26 -11.92 7.48
C GLN A 20 10.99 -11.29 8.06
N LEU A 21 10.37 -10.33 7.37
CA LEU A 21 9.11 -9.72 7.78
C LEU A 21 7.93 -10.67 7.56
N ARG A 22 7.86 -11.36 6.42
CA ARG A 22 6.86 -12.41 6.15
C ARG A 22 6.91 -13.50 7.21
N LEU A 23 8.12 -13.95 7.53
CA LEU A 23 8.36 -14.93 8.57
C LEU A 23 7.85 -14.41 9.93
N ALA A 24 8.19 -13.17 10.28
CA ALA A 24 7.73 -12.55 11.52
C ALA A 24 6.20 -12.45 11.64
N SER A 25 5.52 -12.11 10.55
CA SER A 25 4.05 -12.06 10.52
C SER A 25 3.42 -13.44 10.73
N THR A 26 4.08 -14.51 10.29
CA THR A 26 3.57 -15.88 10.42
C THR A 26 3.91 -16.51 11.77
N SER A 27 5.11 -16.24 12.30
CA SER A 27 5.52 -16.74 13.62
C SER A 27 4.90 -15.96 14.78
N ALA A 28 4.11 -14.92 14.51
CA ALA A 28 3.44 -14.13 15.54
C ALA A 28 2.24 -14.86 16.18
N PHE A 29 1.71 -15.90 15.52
CA PHE A 29 0.62 -16.71 16.05
C PHE A 29 1.13 -17.68 17.13
N ALA A 30 0.26 -18.03 18.07
CA ALA A 30 0.59 -18.91 19.18
C ALA A 30 1.11 -20.29 18.71
N GLU A 31 2.02 -20.87 19.49
CA GLU A 31 2.51 -22.24 19.25
C GLU A 31 1.34 -23.24 19.27
N GLY A 32 1.33 -24.19 18.32
CA GLY A 32 0.20 -25.11 18.12
C GLY A 32 -0.91 -24.59 17.22
N SER A 33 -0.75 -23.39 16.62
CA SER A 33 -1.68 -22.88 15.61
C SER A 33 -1.77 -23.79 14.39
N THR A 34 -2.99 -23.99 13.87
CA THR A 34 -3.23 -24.80 12.67
C THR A 34 -3.54 -23.93 11.46
N PHE A 35 -2.90 -24.24 10.33
CA PHE A 35 -3.05 -23.49 9.07
C PHE A 35 -3.92 -24.28 8.11
N ARG A 36 -4.98 -23.66 7.59
CA ARG A 36 -5.99 -24.31 6.75
C ARG A 36 -6.27 -23.48 5.51
N LYS A 37 -6.58 -24.16 4.41
CA LYS A 37 -7.05 -23.51 3.19
C LYS A 37 -8.58 -23.47 3.16
N ARG A 38 -9.12 -22.41 2.55
CA ARG A 38 -10.53 -22.29 2.18
C ARG A 38 -10.63 -21.85 0.73
N SER A 39 -11.48 -22.51 -0.04
CA SER A 39 -11.81 -22.11 -1.41
C SER A 39 -12.93 -21.07 -1.41
N ILE A 40 -12.67 -19.89 -1.94
CA ILE A 40 -13.67 -18.81 -2.09
C ILE A 40 -13.62 -18.33 -3.54
N SER A 41 -14.74 -18.46 -4.26
CA SER A 41 -14.87 -18.03 -5.66
C SER A 41 -13.75 -18.57 -6.58
N GLY A 42 -13.40 -19.85 -6.44
CA GLY A 42 -12.37 -20.52 -7.25
C GLY A 42 -10.93 -20.18 -6.89
N LYS A 43 -10.69 -19.41 -5.81
CA LYS A 43 -9.36 -19.11 -5.28
C LYS A 43 -9.17 -19.74 -3.91
N GLU A 44 -7.95 -20.18 -3.63
CA GLU A 44 -7.57 -20.76 -2.33
C GLU A 44 -7.02 -19.66 -1.42
N TYR A 45 -7.45 -19.65 -0.16
CA TYR A 45 -6.99 -18.69 0.86
C TYR A 45 -6.56 -19.40 2.13
N TRP A 46 -5.48 -18.93 2.73
CA TRP A 46 -4.98 -19.43 4.00
C TRP A 46 -5.64 -18.72 5.19
N TYR A 47 -5.93 -19.52 6.20
CA TYR A 47 -6.40 -19.09 7.50
C TYR A 47 -5.58 -19.77 8.60
N VAL A 48 -5.42 -19.09 9.72
CA VAL A 48 -4.81 -19.65 10.93
C VAL A 48 -5.86 -19.75 12.04
N GLN A 49 -5.86 -20.90 12.69
CA GLN A 49 -6.64 -21.15 13.89
C GLN A 49 -5.68 -21.30 15.06
N GLU A 50 -5.69 -20.31 15.96
CA GLU A 50 -4.95 -20.39 17.22
C GLU A 50 -5.58 -21.43 18.17
N PRO A 51 -4.80 -22.05 19.07
CA PRO A 51 -5.30 -23.02 20.04
C PRO A 51 -6.39 -22.44 20.95
N THR A 52 -7.23 -23.33 21.48
CA THR A 52 -8.21 -22.96 22.50
C THR A 52 -7.50 -22.49 23.76
N THR A 53 -7.86 -21.30 24.24
CA THR A 53 -7.39 -20.73 25.51
C THR A 53 -8.46 -20.92 26.59
N PRO A 54 -8.17 -20.63 27.88
CA PRO A 54 -9.20 -20.64 28.93
C PRO A 54 -10.39 -19.71 28.65
N GLN A 55 -10.20 -18.69 27.81
CA GLN A 55 -11.24 -17.74 27.40
C GLN A 55 -12.08 -18.26 26.22
N GLY A 56 -11.75 -19.43 25.66
CA GLY A 56 -12.44 -20.05 24.54
C GLY A 56 -11.53 -20.25 23.33
N ARG A 57 -12.13 -20.71 22.21
CA ARG A 57 -11.41 -20.86 20.94
C ARG A 57 -11.41 -19.52 20.20
N PRO A 58 -10.23 -18.92 19.92
CA PRO A 58 -10.17 -17.70 19.13
C PRO A 58 -10.79 -17.88 17.74
N PRO A 59 -11.32 -16.83 17.10
CA PRO A 59 -11.78 -16.91 15.72
C PRO A 59 -10.60 -17.22 14.79
N GLU A 60 -10.90 -17.85 13.64
CA GLU A 60 -9.89 -18.03 12.60
C GLU A 60 -9.49 -16.68 12.01
N ARG A 61 -8.18 -16.50 11.75
CA ARG A 61 -7.62 -15.27 11.18
C ARG A 61 -7.22 -15.49 9.74
N TYR A 62 -7.59 -14.55 8.88
CA TYR A 62 -7.25 -14.57 7.46
C TYR A 62 -5.74 -14.33 7.28
N LEU A 63 -5.07 -15.05 6.39
CA LEU A 63 -3.63 -14.86 6.09
C LEU A 63 -3.35 -14.35 4.68
N GLY A 64 -4.27 -14.55 3.74
CA GLY A 64 -4.07 -14.19 2.34
C GLY A 64 -4.34 -15.32 1.34
N LEU A 65 -4.20 -15.00 0.06
CA LEU A 65 -4.29 -15.96 -1.07
C LEU A 65 -3.24 -17.08 -0.96
N ASP A 66 -3.50 -18.30 -1.41
CA ASP A 66 -2.45 -19.31 -1.57
C ASP A 66 -1.47 -18.88 -2.67
N THR A 67 -0.24 -18.57 -2.28
CA THR A 67 0.88 -18.29 -3.19
C THR A 67 2.09 -19.14 -2.79
N PRO A 68 3.05 -19.39 -3.70
CA PRO A 68 4.27 -20.11 -3.37
C PRO A 68 5.01 -19.53 -2.15
N GLU A 69 5.11 -18.20 -2.08
CA GLU A 69 5.79 -17.48 -1.00
C GLU A 69 5.07 -17.66 0.34
N ARG A 70 3.73 -17.57 0.34
CA ARG A 70 2.93 -17.77 1.55
C ARG A 70 3.02 -19.21 2.05
N ARG A 71 3.03 -20.19 1.14
CA ARG A 71 3.19 -21.60 1.49
C ARG A 71 4.54 -21.88 2.13
N ALA A 72 5.62 -21.38 1.53
CA ALA A 72 6.97 -21.50 2.09
C ALA A 72 7.08 -20.82 3.46
N THR A 73 6.48 -19.64 3.62
CA THR A 73 6.50 -18.91 4.90
C THR A 73 5.73 -19.66 5.99
N ILE A 74 4.59 -20.28 5.67
CA ILE A 74 3.81 -21.09 6.63
C ILE A 74 4.60 -22.33 7.06
N GLU A 75 5.26 -23.01 6.14
CA GLU A 75 6.08 -24.19 6.42
C GLU A 75 7.25 -23.86 7.36
N VAL A 76 7.98 -22.77 7.08
CA VAL A 76 9.11 -22.33 7.92
C VAL A 76 8.64 -21.71 9.24
N GLY A 77 7.57 -20.90 9.21
CA GLY A 77 7.06 -20.14 10.36
C GLY A 77 6.53 -20.99 11.50
N GLN A 78 6.21 -22.26 11.25
CA GLN A 78 5.84 -23.22 12.30
C GLN A 78 7.00 -23.62 13.20
N THR A 79 8.25 -23.45 12.76
CA THR A 79 9.45 -23.92 13.48
C THR A 79 10.43 -22.79 13.79
N ALA A 80 10.47 -21.74 12.98
CA ALA A 80 11.41 -20.65 13.12
C ALA A 80 10.90 -19.52 14.04
N LYS A 81 11.79 -19.01 14.90
CA LYS A 81 11.54 -17.78 15.67
C LYS A 81 12.03 -16.56 14.90
N ALA A 82 11.15 -15.59 14.70
CA ALA A 82 11.52 -14.33 14.06
C ALA A 82 12.61 -13.59 14.82
N ASN A 83 13.67 -13.17 14.12
CA ASN A 83 14.80 -12.49 14.72
C ASN A 83 14.69 -10.97 14.52
N ALA A 84 14.14 -10.28 15.52
CA ALA A 84 13.99 -8.81 15.48
C ALA A 84 15.33 -8.07 15.36
N ASN A 85 16.41 -8.60 15.93
CA ASN A 85 17.74 -8.01 15.84
C ASN A 85 18.32 -8.12 14.43
N ALA A 86 18.14 -9.26 13.76
CA ALA A 86 18.54 -9.44 12.36
C ALA A 86 17.82 -8.42 11.46
N ARG A 87 16.50 -8.28 11.59
CA ARG A 87 15.73 -7.27 10.85
C ARG A 87 16.23 -5.85 11.10
N LYS A 88 16.52 -5.51 12.36
CA LYS A 88 17.05 -4.18 12.73
C LYS A 88 18.40 -3.89 12.06
N ILE A 89 19.29 -4.89 11.94
CA ILE A 89 20.59 -4.76 11.25
C ILE A 89 20.38 -4.53 9.76
N ILE A 90 19.56 -5.37 9.10
CA ILE A 90 19.26 -5.25 7.67
C ILE A 90 18.63 -3.89 7.37
N ARG A 91 17.61 -3.49 8.14
CA ARG A 91 16.94 -2.19 8.04
C ARG A 91 17.92 -1.02 8.17
N ARG A 92 18.90 -1.07 9.08
CA ARG A 92 19.95 -0.05 9.20
C ARG A 92 20.86 0.00 7.98
N SER A 93 21.22 -1.15 7.41
CA SER A 93 22.01 -1.22 6.18
C SER A 93 21.26 -0.59 5.00
N LEU A 94 19.96 -0.89 4.86
CA LEU A 94 19.10 -0.30 3.84
C LEU A 94 18.97 1.22 3.96
N ALA A 95 18.74 1.72 5.18
CA ALA A 95 18.73 3.16 5.46
C ALA A 95 20.08 3.81 5.08
N GLY A 96 21.21 3.22 5.49
CA GLY A 96 22.54 3.68 5.11
C GLY A 96 22.81 3.61 3.59
N GLY A 97 22.13 2.70 2.88
CA GLY A 97 22.14 2.61 1.42
C GLY A 97 21.38 3.72 0.70
N GLY A 98 20.59 4.51 1.43
CA GLY A 98 19.80 5.63 0.92
C GLY A 98 18.34 5.29 0.62
N LEU A 99 17.80 4.19 1.15
CA LEU A 99 16.36 3.95 1.09
C LEU A 99 15.62 4.95 1.99
N PRO A 100 14.43 5.43 1.59
CA PRO A 100 13.65 6.35 2.40
C PRO A 100 13.21 5.74 3.72
N GLU A 101 13.23 6.54 4.78
CA GLU A 101 12.63 6.23 6.07
C GLU A 101 11.45 7.15 6.34
N PRO A 102 10.33 6.64 6.88
CA PRO A 102 9.28 7.51 7.40
C PRO A 102 9.79 8.27 8.64
N ASP A 103 9.15 9.40 8.95
CA ASP A 103 9.36 10.05 10.24
C ASP A 103 8.91 9.16 11.40
N PRO A 104 9.36 9.42 12.64
CA PRO A 104 9.07 8.54 13.78
C PRO A 104 7.59 8.28 14.03
N LEU A 105 6.72 9.29 13.85
CA LEU A 105 5.29 9.14 14.09
C LEU A 105 4.65 8.28 13.00
N THR A 106 4.95 8.58 11.72
CA THR A 106 4.47 7.74 10.60
C THR A 106 4.93 6.30 10.73
N GLY A 107 6.20 6.09 11.12
CA GLY A 107 6.75 4.76 11.36
C GLY A 107 5.99 4.00 12.45
N ALA A 108 5.68 4.66 13.57
CA ALA A 108 4.94 4.06 14.67
C ALA A 108 3.47 3.72 14.29
N VAL A 109 2.81 4.58 13.51
CA VAL A 109 1.46 4.31 12.99
C VAL A 109 1.46 3.08 12.08
N ILE A 110 2.43 2.98 11.16
CA ILE A 110 2.55 1.83 10.25
C ILE A 110 2.84 0.54 11.03
N GLU A 111 3.68 0.58 12.07
CA GLU A 111 3.92 -0.57 12.95
C GLU A 111 2.63 -1.00 13.66
N ALA A 112 1.90 -0.06 14.27
CA ALA A 112 0.64 -0.37 14.95
C ALA A 112 -0.41 -0.95 13.98
N PHE A 113 -0.44 -0.49 12.72
CA PHE A 113 -1.30 -1.07 11.68
C PHE A 113 -0.87 -2.48 11.28
N ALA A 114 0.43 -2.73 11.14
CA ALA A 114 0.95 -4.05 10.84
C ALA A 114 0.65 -5.05 11.97
N GLU A 115 0.90 -4.66 13.22
CA GLU A 115 0.64 -5.46 14.41
C GLU A 115 -0.85 -5.77 14.59
N ALA A 116 -1.72 -4.78 14.34
CA ALA A 116 -3.17 -4.98 14.40
C ALA A 116 -3.71 -5.85 13.25
N GLY A 117 -2.93 -6.09 12.20
CA GLY A 117 -3.34 -6.90 11.05
C GLY A 117 -4.02 -6.14 9.92
N VAL A 118 -3.88 -4.81 9.84
CA VAL A 118 -4.46 -3.99 8.76
C VAL A 118 -4.03 -4.51 7.38
N PHE A 119 -2.73 -4.79 7.19
CA PHE A 119 -2.21 -5.30 5.92
C PHE A 119 -2.57 -6.77 5.68
N ARG A 120 -2.65 -7.57 6.74
CA ARG A 120 -3.18 -8.95 6.67
C ARG A 120 -4.61 -8.93 6.11
N LEU A 121 -5.43 -8.00 6.60
CA LEU A 121 -6.80 -7.74 6.15
C LEU A 121 -6.88 -6.96 4.84
N ARG A 122 -5.84 -6.98 4.01
CA ARG A 122 -5.82 -6.35 2.66
C ARG A 122 -5.97 -4.83 2.67
N GLY A 123 -5.69 -4.16 3.80
CA GLY A 123 -5.42 -2.72 3.80
C GLY A 123 -4.17 -2.42 2.98
N VAL A 124 -4.15 -1.28 2.30
CA VAL A 124 -3.12 -0.89 1.33
C VAL A 124 -2.68 0.54 1.63
N LEU A 125 -1.39 0.77 1.79
CA LEU A 125 -0.87 2.13 1.82
C LEU A 125 -0.86 2.68 0.39
N VAL A 126 -1.41 3.87 0.20
CA VAL A 126 -1.36 4.61 -1.07
C VAL A 126 -0.62 5.94 -0.86
N GLY A 127 -0.71 6.85 -1.83
CA GLY A 127 -0.12 8.18 -1.67
C GLY A 127 1.42 8.16 -1.58
N THR A 128 1.99 9.07 -0.79
CA THR A 128 3.45 9.27 -0.73
C THR A 128 4.18 8.10 -0.09
N ILE A 129 3.60 7.45 0.93
CA ILE A 129 4.26 6.33 1.61
C ILE A 129 4.43 5.14 0.66
N ALA A 130 3.40 4.83 -0.14
CA ALA A 130 3.53 3.81 -1.19
C ALA A 130 4.68 4.13 -2.16
N PHE A 131 4.78 5.39 -2.60
CA PHE A 131 5.86 5.82 -3.49
C PHE A 131 7.26 5.58 -2.91
N GLN A 132 7.45 5.87 -1.62
CA GLN A 132 8.73 5.66 -0.94
C GLN A 132 9.17 4.19 -0.97
N THR A 133 8.23 3.25 -0.87
CA THR A 133 8.55 1.81 -0.86
C THR A 133 9.13 1.33 -2.19
N TYR A 134 8.84 2.03 -3.30
CA TYR A 134 9.36 1.66 -4.62
C TYR A 134 10.86 1.84 -4.76
N ALA A 135 11.52 2.60 -3.86
CA ALA A 135 12.98 2.63 -3.81
C ALA A 135 13.56 1.22 -3.60
N GLY A 136 13.02 0.48 -2.63
CA GLY A 136 13.43 -0.90 -2.36
C GLY A 136 12.92 -1.86 -3.43
N HIS A 137 11.64 -1.77 -3.79
CA HIS A 137 11.01 -2.68 -4.76
C HIS A 137 11.63 -2.61 -6.16
N LEU A 138 12.02 -1.42 -6.62
CA LEU A 138 12.66 -1.23 -7.92
C LEU A 138 14.19 -1.17 -7.84
N GLY A 139 14.78 -1.19 -6.65
CA GLY A 139 16.23 -1.13 -6.48
C GLY A 139 16.84 0.21 -6.94
N ILE A 140 16.19 1.33 -6.60
CA ILE A 140 16.54 2.68 -7.05
C ILE A 140 16.63 3.67 -5.88
N ARG A 141 17.40 4.74 -6.07
CA ARG A 141 17.32 5.91 -5.18
C ARG A 141 16.25 6.88 -5.66
N LEU A 142 15.34 7.21 -4.76
CA LEU A 142 14.31 8.22 -5.00
C LEU A 142 14.81 9.62 -4.60
N PRO A 143 14.51 10.67 -5.38
CA PRO A 143 14.91 12.03 -5.04
C PRO A 143 14.15 12.56 -3.80
N GLY A 144 14.88 13.22 -2.89
CA GLY A 144 14.40 13.69 -1.57
C GLY A 144 13.15 14.58 -1.59
N ALA A 145 12.96 15.39 -2.64
CA ALA A 145 11.82 16.31 -2.76
C ALA A 145 10.46 15.60 -2.87
N ALA A 146 10.45 14.33 -3.28
CA ALA A 146 9.22 13.56 -3.49
C ALA A 146 8.80 12.72 -2.26
N ILE A 147 9.53 12.82 -1.14
CA ILE A 147 9.47 11.86 -0.02
C ILE A 147 8.77 12.43 1.24
N ARG A 148 8.62 13.73 1.44
CA ARG A 148 7.96 14.25 2.67
C ARG A 148 6.44 14.35 2.53
N THR A 149 5.71 13.88 3.55
CA THR A 149 4.24 13.90 3.61
C THR A 149 3.82 14.07 5.08
N GLY A 150 2.78 14.86 5.34
CA GLY A 150 2.21 15.05 6.67
C GLY A 150 0.97 14.17 6.91
N ASP A 151 0.76 13.19 6.05
CA ASP A 151 -0.44 12.39 5.95
C ASP A 151 -0.14 10.94 5.54
N LEU A 152 -0.99 10.03 5.99
CA LEU A 152 -0.96 8.63 5.61
C LEU A 152 -2.31 8.22 5.03
N ASP A 153 -2.29 7.76 3.79
CA ASP A 153 -3.48 7.30 3.08
C ASP A 153 -3.59 5.77 3.20
N LEU A 154 -4.60 5.28 3.92
CA LEU A 154 -4.92 3.87 4.06
C LEU A 154 -6.14 3.54 3.19
N ALA A 155 -5.97 2.65 2.21
CA ALA A 155 -7.02 2.25 1.29
C ALA A 155 -7.42 0.77 1.49
N GLN A 156 -8.67 0.44 1.19
CA GLN A 156 -9.13 -0.94 1.08
C GLN A 156 -10.26 -1.05 0.04
N ASP A 157 -10.26 -2.11 -0.78
CA ASP A 157 -11.40 -2.39 -1.65
C ASP A 157 -12.63 -2.76 -0.81
N TYR A 158 -13.77 -2.15 -1.17
CA TYR A 158 -15.02 -2.33 -0.42
C TYR A 158 -15.52 -3.78 -0.44
N GLY A 159 -15.46 -4.44 -1.60
CA GLY A 159 -15.89 -5.83 -1.71
C GLY A 159 -14.97 -6.79 -0.96
N VAL A 160 -13.66 -6.50 -0.92
CA VAL A 160 -12.70 -7.24 -0.10
C VAL A 160 -13.02 -7.07 1.38
N SER A 161 -13.31 -5.84 1.83
CA SER A 161 -13.69 -5.56 3.22
C SER A 161 -14.92 -6.36 3.68
N LEU A 162 -15.89 -6.56 2.78
CA LEU A 162 -17.09 -7.37 3.04
C LEU A 162 -16.85 -8.88 2.95
N ALA A 163 -15.98 -9.33 2.05
CA ALA A 163 -15.75 -10.74 1.78
C ALA A 163 -14.77 -11.40 2.78
N ILE A 164 -13.89 -10.60 3.41
CA ILE A 164 -13.00 -11.11 4.45
C ILE A 164 -13.82 -11.41 5.70
N ASN A 165 -13.90 -12.69 6.05
CA ASN A 165 -14.51 -13.15 7.30
C ASN A 165 -13.52 -13.06 8.48
N ASP A 166 -12.92 -11.87 8.65
CA ASP A 166 -11.98 -11.48 9.71
C ASP A 166 -12.03 -9.94 9.86
N THR A 167 -11.72 -9.43 11.05
CA THR A 167 -11.75 -7.99 11.36
C THR A 167 -10.65 -7.66 12.36
N LEU A 168 -10.32 -6.38 12.48
CA LEU A 168 -9.41 -5.92 13.53
C LEU A 168 -10.00 -6.23 14.91
N ASP A 169 -9.16 -6.58 15.88
CA ASP A 169 -9.63 -6.87 17.24
C ASP A 169 -10.18 -5.61 17.97
N ARG A 170 -9.83 -4.42 17.48
CA ARG A 170 -10.27 -3.11 17.99
C ARG A 170 -10.40 -2.11 16.85
N SER A 171 -11.08 -1.00 17.11
CA SER A 171 -11.35 0.01 16.08
C SER A 171 -10.07 0.67 15.57
N LEU A 172 -10.09 1.19 14.33
CA LEU A 172 -8.93 1.85 13.75
C LEU A 172 -8.47 3.06 14.58
N ILE A 173 -9.42 3.81 15.16
CA ILE A 173 -9.10 4.93 16.05
C ILE A 173 -8.43 4.46 17.34
N ASP A 174 -8.81 3.32 17.90
CA ASP A 174 -8.14 2.79 19.11
C ASP A 174 -6.72 2.31 18.81
N ILE A 175 -6.47 1.80 17.61
CA ILE A 175 -5.11 1.50 17.13
C ILE A 175 -4.29 2.78 17.05
N LEU A 176 -4.82 3.83 16.43
CA LEU A 176 -4.14 5.13 16.35
C LEU A 176 -3.87 5.73 17.74
N ARG A 177 -4.85 5.66 18.65
CA ARG A 177 -4.70 6.15 20.03
C ARG A 177 -3.70 5.38 20.87
N SER A 178 -3.43 4.11 20.52
CA SER A 178 -2.35 3.36 21.14
C SER A 178 -0.95 3.87 20.76
N VAL A 179 -0.84 4.60 19.64
CA VAL A 179 0.39 5.30 19.22
C VAL A 179 0.47 6.69 19.84
N ASP A 180 -0.62 7.47 19.72
CA ASP A 180 -0.74 8.80 20.34
C ASP A 180 -2.20 9.02 20.79
N PRO A 181 -2.47 9.16 22.11
CA PRO A 181 -3.82 9.41 22.62
C PRO A 181 -4.51 10.66 22.04
N ALA A 182 -3.75 11.60 21.46
CA ALA A 182 -4.27 12.82 20.85
C ALA A 182 -4.95 12.61 19.49
N PHE A 183 -4.92 11.40 18.91
CA PHE A 183 -5.70 11.12 17.71
C PHE A 183 -7.20 11.21 17.98
N ALA A 184 -7.88 11.95 17.11
CA ALA A 184 -9.32 12.15 17.12
C ALA A 184 -9.89 12.03 15.70
N PRO A 185 -11.15 11.58 15.57
CA PRO A 185 -11.86 11.64 14.29
C PRO A 185 -12.03 13.10 13.85
N VAL A 186 -11.85 13.37 12.56
CA VAL A 186 -12.16 14.66 11.96
C VAL A 186 -13.67 14.70 11.67
N PRO A 187 -14.41 15.72 12.16
CA PRO A 187 -15.83 15.82 11.92
C PRO A 187 -16.18 15.86 10.43
N THR A 188 -17.23 15.12 10.04
CA THR A 188 -17.74 15.09 8.66
C THR A 188 -19.19 15.59 8.60
N LEU A 189 -19.62 16.10 7.44
CA LEU A 189 -21.02 16.48 7.23
C LEU A 189 -21.96 15.27 7.15
N ALA A 190 -21.42 14.06 7.01
CA ALA A 190 -22.21 12.83 6.90
C ALA A 190 -22.85 12.42 8.24
N GLY A 191 -22.29 12.84 9.37
CA GLY A 191 -22.87 12.63 10.68
C GLY A 191 -21.84 12.56 11.82
N PRO A 192 -22.29 12.65 13.08
CA PRO A 192 -21.40 12.76 14.25
C PRO A 192 -20.60 11.48 14.54
N ASN A 193 -21.05 10.32 14.04
CA ASN A 193 -20.42 9.01 14.26
C ASN A 193 -19.70 8.48 13.02
N ILE A 194 -19.54 9.30 11.98
CA ILE A 194 -18.88 8.90 10.73
C ILE A 194 -17.52 9.58 10.66
N ALA A 195 -16.47 8.77 10.62
CA ALA A 195 -15.09 9.23 10.61
C ALA A 195 -14.28 8.53 9.53
N THR A 196 -13.91 9.27 8.49
CA THR A 196 -13.06 8.80 7.40
C THR A 196 -11.63 9.32 7.47
N THR A 197 -11.39 10.30 8.35
CA THR A 197 -10.09 10.90 8.58
C THR A 197 -9.87 10.99 10.08
N TYR A 198 -8.66 10.68 10.52
CA TYR A 198 -8.23 10.81 11.91
C TYR A 198 -7.03 11.72 11.96
N ALA A 199 -7.01 12.68 12.88
CA ALA A 199 -5.94 13.66 12.99
C ALA A 199 -5.52 13.85 14.45
N ARG A 200 -4.31 14.38 14.63
CA ARG A 200 -3.81 14.84 15.93
C ARG A 200 -3.36 16.32 15.84
N PRO A 201 -3.26 17.03 16.97
CA PRO A 201 -2.63 18.35 17.01
C PRO A 201 -1.26 18.35 16.34
N GLY A 202 -0.89 19.40 15.60
CA GLY A 202 0.38 19.43 14.85
C GLY A 202 0.30 18.89 13.41
N GLY A 203 -0.91 18.59 12.92
CA GLY A 203 -1.20 18.49 11.49
C GLY A 203 -1.01 17.11 10.86
N TYR A 204 -0.60 16.10 11.62
CA TYR A 204 -0.55 14.72 11.13
C TYR A 204 -1.96 14.13 11.01
N ARG A 205 -2.23 13.50 9.86
CA ARG A 205 -3.54 12.91 9.56
C ARG A 205 -3.43 11.53 8.91
N VAL A 206 -4.45 10.71 9.13
CA VAL A 206 -4.65 9.41 8.49
C VAL A 206 -5.99 9.45 7.77
N ASP A 207 -5.96 9.33 6.44
CA ASP A 207 -7.13 9.31 5.59
C ASP A 207 -7.47 7.85 5.23
N VAL A 208 -8.73 7.45 5.39
CA VAL A 208 -9.23 6.10 5.07
C VAL A 208 -10.06 6.16 3.79
N LEU A 209 -9.63 5.37 2.80
CA LEU A 209 -10.09 5.45 1.43
C LEU A 209 -10.64 4.11 0.95
N THR A 210 -11.62 4.13 0.06
CA THR A 210 -12.13 2.91 -0.56
C THR A 210 -12.56 3.11 -2.00
N THR A 211 -12.78 2.01 -2.70
CA THR A 211 -13.20 1.99 -4.11
C THR A 211 -14.60 2.55 -4.26
N ASN A 212 -14.77 3.56 -5.11
CA ASN A 212 -16.10 3.97 -5.54
C ASN A 212 -16.67 2.95 -6.55
N ARG A 213 -17.86 2.39 -6.26
CA ARG A 213 -18.55 1.44 -7.14
C ARG A 213 -19.85 2.04 -7.66
N GLY A 214 -19.93 2.27 -8.97
CA GLY A 214 -21.14 2.73 -9.66
C GLY A 214 -21.20 4.25 -9.89
N ALA A 215 -22.42 4.81 -9.86
CA ALA A 215 -22.65 6.25 -9.96
C ALA A 215 -21.96 7.01 -8.82
N GLU A 216 -21.68 8.31 -8.99
CA GLU A 216 -20.95 9.08 -7.99
C GLU A 216 -21.66 9.03 -6.62
N ARG A 217 -21.05 8.28 -5.72
CA ARG A 217 -21.38 8.27 -4.30
C ARG A 217 -20.26 8.97 -3.57
N ASP A 218 -20.58 10.12 -2.98
CA ASP A 218 -19.66 10.86 -2.11
C ASP A 218 -19.87 10.51 -0.63
N ALA A 219 -20.92 9.73 -0.34
CA ALA A 219 -21.22 9.32 1.02
C ALA A 219 -20.15 8.33 1.54
N PRO A 220 -19.60 8.57 2.73
CA PRO A 220 -18.73 7.61 3.40
C PRO A 220 -19.37 6.23 3.51
N VAL A 221 -18.55 5.18 3.43
CA VAL A 221 -19.00 3.79 3.59
C VAL A 221 -18.21 3.08 4.68
N ARG A 222 -18.86 2.17 5.39
CA ARG A 222 -18.22 1.35 6.42
C ARG A 222 -17.33 0.28 5.78
N LEU A 223 -16.12 0.12 6.31
CA LEU A 223 -15.22 -1.01 6.05
C LEU A 223 -15.20 -1.94 7.27
N PRO A 224 -16.02 -3.01 7.31
CA PRO A 224 -16.17 -3.83 8.51
C PRO A 224 -14.87 -4.48 8.97
N SER A 225 -14.04 -4.94 8.05
CA SER A 225 -12.75 -5.57 8.39
C SER A 225 -11.78 -4.59 9.06
N LEU A 226 -11.82 -3.29 8.70
CA LEU A 226 -10.96 -2.26 9.29
C LEU A 226 -11.62 -1.52 10.46
N GLN A 227 -12.88 -1.83 10.78
CA GLN A 227 -13.65 -1.15 11.81
C GLN A 227 -13.59 0.39 11.70
N SER A 228 -13.61 0.91 10.47
CA SER A 228 -13.52 2.33 10.14
C SER A 228 -14.43 2.69 8.97
N ASP A 229 -14.74 3.98 8.81
CA ASP A 229 -15.46 4.49 7.65
C ASP A 229 -14.45 5.02 6.62
N ALA A 230 -14.81 5.01 5.35
CA ALA A 230 -13.91 5.36 4.27
C ALA A 230 -14.56 6.29 3.25
N ILE A 231 -13.76 7.18 2.67
CA ILE A 231 -14.18 7.99 1.52
C ILE A 231 -14.08 7.14 0.26
N PRO A 232 -15.19 6.94 -0.49
CA PRO A 232 -15.13 6.32 -1.80
C PRO A 232 -14.45 7.25 -2.81
N LEU A 233 -13.33 6.81 -3.40
CA LEU A 233 -12.61 7.54 -4.43
C LEU A 233 -12.66 6.81 -5.78
N ARG A 234 -12.74 7.61 -6.84
CA ARG A 234 -12.63 7.13 -8.23
C ARG A 234 -11.21 6.63 -8.51
N PHE A 235 -11.06 5.74 -9.48
CA PHE A 235 -9.78 5.17 -9.94
C PHE A 235 -9.06 4.29 -8.91
N LEU A 236 -9.52 4.26 -7.66
CA LEU A 236 -8.94 3.43 -6.61
C LEU A 236 -9.16 1.94 -6.86
N ASP A 237 -10.23 1.57 -7.57
CA ASP A 237 -10.51 0.19 -8.00
C ASP A 237 -9.44 -0.36 -8.95
N TYR A 238 -8.89 0.49 -9.83
CA TYR A 238 -7.75 0.15 -10.67
C TYR A 238 -6.46 0.06 -9.85
N LEU A 239 -6.26 1.00 -8.91
CA LEU A 239 -5.04 1.07 -8.10
C LEU A 239 -4.91 -0.11 -7.14
N LEU A 240 -6.01 -0.58 -6.55
CA LEU A 240 -6.02 -1.64 -5.54
C LEU A 240 -6.13 -3.06 -6.12
N ARG A 241 -6.25 -3.21 -7.44
CA ARG A 241 -6.45 -4.52 -8.08
C ARG A 241 -5.27 -5.46 -7.87
N ASP A 242 -4.07 -5.01 -8.23
CA ASP A 242 -2.83 -5.79 -8.09
C ASP A 242 -1.87 -5.05 -7.14
N THR A 243 -1.87 -5.50 -5.90
CA THR A 243 -1.02 -4.97 -4.84
C THR A 243 0.19 -5.89 -4.64
N VAL A 244 1.33 -5.30 -4.31
CA VAL A 244 2.54 -6.01 -3.92
C VAL A 244 2.84 -5.79 -2.44
N GLU A 245 3.50 -6.75 -1.83
CA GLU A 245 4.07 -6.57 -0.49
C GLU A 245 5.34 -5.73 -0.60
N ALA A 246 5.51 -4.79 0.33
CA ALA A 246 6.69 -3.94 0.41
C ALA A 246 7.13 -3.75 1.86
N ALA A 247 8.43 -3.54 2.08
CA ALA A 247 8.97 -3.21 3.39
C ALA A 247 9.03 -1.69 3.57
N VAL A 248 8.47 -1.19 4.68
CA VAL A 248 8.70 0.16 5.19
C VAL A 248 9.76 0.09 6.29
N LEU A 249 10.76 0.98 6.25
CA LEU A 249 11.88 0.99 7.20
C LEU A 249 11.51 1.62 8.55
N THR A 250 10.48 1.10 9.20
CA THR A 250 10.11 1.44 10.59
C THR A 250 11.16 0.93 11.59
N LYS A 251 10.92 0.99 12.91
CA LYS A 251 11.89 0.59 13.95
C LYS A 251 12.44 -0.83 13.75
N TYR A 252 11.58 -1.79 13.40
CA TYR A 252 11.96 -3.18 13.11
C TYR A 252 11.67 -3.62 11.66
N GLY A 253 11.26 -2.67 10.82
CA GLY A 253 10.64 -2.94 9.53
C GLY A 253 9.18 -3.36 9.68
N ALA A 254 8.35 -2.96 8.73
CA ALA A 254 6.96 -3.38 8.63
C ALA A 254 6.66 -3.83 7.21
N ILE A 255 5.99 -4.98 7.07
CA ILE A 255 5.46 -5.43 5.79
C ILE A 255 4.10 -4.77 5.56
N VAL A 256 3.94 -4.14 4.42
CA VAL A 256 2.73 -3.42 4.03
C VAL A 256 2.29 -3.88 2.64
N ASN A 257 1.02 -3.68 2.29
CA ASN A 257 0.59 -3.77 0.90
C ASN A 257 0.65 -2.38 0.26
N VAL A 258 1.15 -2.30 -0.96
CA VAL A 258 1.11 -1.10 -1.80
C VAL A 258 0.62 -1.47 -3.19
N PRO A 259 0.10 -0.54 -3.99
CA PRO A 259 -0.17 -0.78 -5.40
C PRO A 259 1.10 -1.22 -6.13
N SER A 260 0.98 -1.99 -7.21
CA SER A 260 2.13 -2.25 -8.06
C SER A 260 2.67 -0.94 -8.67
N PRO A 261 4.00 -0.82 -8.90
CA PRO A 261 4.59 0.45 -9.34
C PRO A 261 3.98 1.00 -10.64
N GLU A 262 3.72 0.13 -11.61
CA GLU A 262 3.14 0.48 -12.91
C GLU A 262 1.71 1.00 -12.80
N ARG A 263 0.87 0.38 -11.97
CA ARG A 263 -0.49 0.86 -11.68
C ARG A 263 -0.45 2.18 -10.92
N TYR A 264 0.50 2.33 -9.99
CA TYR A 264 0.71 3.59 -9.29
C TYR A 264 1.04 4.73 -10.25
N ALA A 265 1.98 4.50 -11.18
CA ALA A 265 2.36 5.51 -12.17
C ALA A 265 1.18 5.91 -13.07
N ALA A 266 0.46 4.94 -13.64
CA ALA A 266 -0.71 5.20 -14.46
C ALA A 266 -1.81 5.95 -13.69
N HIS A 267 -2.10 5.54 -12.45
CA HIS A 267 -3.06 6.20 -11.58
C HIS A 267 -2.66 7.66 -11.27
N LYS A 268 -1.38 7.92 -10.98
CA LYS A 268 -0.88 9.27 -10.71
C LYS A 268 -1.01 10.20 -11.92
N LEU A 269 -0.81 9.70 -13.13
CA LEU A 269 -1.08 10.49 -14.34
C LEU A 269 -2.55 10.86 -14.46
N ILE A 270 -3.46 9.94 -14.15
CA ILE A 270 -4.90 10.20 -14.21
C ILE A 270 -5.33 11.23 -13.15
N VAL A 271 -4.90 11.03 -11.91
CA VAL A 271 -5.25 11.92 -10.79
C VAL A 271 -4.63 13.30 -10.93
N SER A 272 -3.41 13.41 -11.47
CA SER A 272 -2.78 14.71 -11.71
C SER A 272 -3.61 15.57 -12.69
N SER A 273 -4.20 14.94 -13.72
CA SER A 273 -5.10 15.63 -14.66
C SER A 273 -6.39 16.11 -13.99
N LEU A 274 -6.97 15.30 -13.09
CA LEU A 274 -8.17 15.68 -12.35
C LEU A 274 -7.92 16.87 -11.42
N ARG A 275 -6.84 16.83 -10.63
CA ARG A 275 -6.47 17.94 -9.74
C ARG A 275 -6.28 19.25 -10.51
N HIS A 276 -5.67 19.17 -11.69
CA HIS A 276 -5.50 20.33 -12.55
C HIS A 276 -6.84 20.84 -13.14
N GLU A 277 -7.77 19.95 -13.46
CA GLU A 277 -9.10 20.31 -13.98
C GLU A 277 -10.00 20.94 -12.90
N SER A 278 -9.96 20.42 -11.67
CA SER A 278 -10.76 20.93 -10.55
C SER A 278 -10.19 22.20 -9.90
N GLY A 279 -9.00 22.66 -10.33
CA GLY A 279 -8.30 23.77 -9.68
C GLY A 279 -7.68 23.39 -8.32
N GLU A 280 -7.69 22.10 -7.95
CA GLU A 280 -7.05 21.59 -6.76
C GLU A 280 -5.52 21.64 -6.91
N SER A 281 -4.88 22.57 -6.19
CA SER A 281 -3.42 22.67 -5.95
C SER A 281 -2.51 22.17 -7.09
N ALA A 282 -2.08 23.10 -7.97
CA ALA A 282 -1.09 22.83 -9.02
C ALA A 282 0.15 22.07 -8.52
N VAL A 283 0.62 22.41 -7.30
CA VAL A 283 1.75 21.74 -6.64
C VAL A 283 1.52 20.24 -6.42
N LYS A 284 0.32 19.82 -6.03
CA LYS A 284 -0.01 18.39 -5.86
C LYS A 284 -0.05 17.68 -7.21
N SER A 285 -0.59 18.36 -8.22
CA SER A 285 -0.61 17.84 -9.59
C SER A 285 0.80 17.65 -10.15
N ASP A 286 1.71 18.61 -9.97
CA ASP A 286 3.12 18.51 -10.38
C ASP A 286 3.85 17.39 -9.62
N LYS A 287 3.59 17.24 -8.31
CA LYS A 287 4.12 16.12 -7.51
C LYS A 287 3.67 14.77 -8.06
N ASP A 288 2.39 14.62 -8.42
CA ASP A 288 1.84 13.38 -8.97
C ASP A 288 2.49 13.04 -10.34
N VAL A 289 2.68 14.03 -11.22
CA VAL A 289 3.39 13.85 -12.51
C VAL A 289 4.86 13.46 -12.29
N LEU A 290 5.55 14.13 -11.37
CA LEU A 290 6.95 13.83 -11.05
C LEU A 290 7.10 12.40 -10.52
N GLN A 291 6.25 11.97 -9.59
CA GLN A 291 6.26 10.60 -9.06
C GLN A 291 6.00 9.57 -10.17
N ALA A 292 5.03 9.81 -11.05
CA ALA A 292 4.76 8.93 -12.17
C ALA A 292 5.96 8.82 -13.12
N GLY A 293 6.56 9.96 -13.49
CA GLY A 293 7.74 10.00 -14.36
C GLY A 293 8.92 9.21 -13.80
N LEU A 294 9.22 9.36 -12.50
CA LEU A 294 10.30 8.62 -11.83
C LEU A 294 10.08 7.11 -11.86
N ILE A 295 8.84 6.65 -11.63
CA ILE A 295 8.53 5.22 -11.69
C ILE A 295 8.60 4.68 -13.12
N ILE A 296 8.16 5.44 -14.12
CA ILE A 296 8.27 5.04 -15.53
C ILE A 296 9.74 4.91 -15.94
N GLU A 297 10.57 5.89 -15.60
CA GLU A 297 12.02 5.82 -15.86
C GLU A 297 12.65 4.61 -15.16
N ALA A 298 12.21 4.30 -13.93
CA ALA A 298 12.67 3.15 -13.19
C ALA A 298 12.28 1.81 -13.81
N LEU A 299 11.02 1.65 -14.20
CA LEU A 299 10.54 0.45 -14.87
C LEU A 299 11.28 0.23 -16.20
N MET A 300 11.56 1.28 -16.95
CA MET A 300 12.37 1.22 -18.16
C MET A 300 13.80 0.74 -17.87
N ALA A 301 14.49 1.34 -16.91
CA ALA A 301 15.85 0.96 -16.57
C ALA A 301 15.94 -0.51 -16.10
N LYS A 302 14.90 -0.99 -15.40
CA LYS A 302 14.78 -2.38 -14.95
C LYS A 302 14.21 -3.35 -15.99
N ARG A 303 14.02 -2.91 -17.24
CA ARG A 303 13.47 -3.72 -18.35
C ARG A 303 12.07 -4.29 -18.08
N ARG A 304 11.26 -3.56 -17.31
CA ARG A 304 9.87 -3.89 -16.94
C ARG A 304 8.84 -3.04 -17.71
N LEU A 305 9.15 -2.72 -18.97
CA LEU A 305 8.30 -1.90 -19.85
C LEU A 305 6.99 -2.61 -20.25
N GLU A 306 7.01 -3.93 -20.33
CA GLU A 306 5.82 -4.74 -20.64
C GLU A 306 4.74 -4.58 -19.56
N GLU A 307 5.13 -4.71 -18.28
CA GLU A 307 4.22 -4.49 -17.14
C GLU A 307 3.59 -3.08 -17.17
N LEU A 308 4.41 -2.06 -17.47
CA LEU A 308 3.91 -0.70 -17.65
C LEU A 308 2.92 -0.58 -18.82
N THR A 309 3.21 -1.26 -19.93
CA THR A 309 2.36 -1.26 -21.13
C THR A 309 1.00 -1.86 -20.82
N ASP A 310 0.96 -3.04 -20.19
CA ASP A 310 -0.28 -3.71 -19.80
C ASP A 310 -1.12 -2.85 -18.85
N ALA A 311 -0.47 -2.25 -17.84
CA ALA A 311 -1.14 -1.38 -16.89
C ALA A 311 -1.74 -0.13 -17.58
N LEU A 312 -1.02 0.49 -18.51
CA LEU A 312 -1.49 1.66 -19.27
C LEU A 312 -2.62 1.31 -20.24
N LEU A 313 -2.53 0.15 -20.90
CA LEU A 313 -3.57 -0.33 -21.82
C LEU A 313 -4.86 -0.69 -21.06
N GLU A 314 -4.77 -1.36 -19.92
CA GLU A 314 -5.94 -1.60 -19.06
C GLU A 314 -6.56 -0.27 -18.62
N ALA A 315 -5.73 0.68 -18.15
CA ALA A 315 -6.22 1.99 -17.73
C ALA A 315 -6.93 2.73 -18.88
N ALA A 316 -6.34 2.74 -20.08
CA ALA A 316 -6.95 3.36 -21.25
C ALA A 316 -8.23 2.63 -21.71
N GLY A 317 -8.27 1.30 -21.58
CA GLY A 317 -9.41 0.45 -21.92
C GLY A 317 -10.62 0.61 -21.00
N ARG A 318 -10.45 1.21 -19.81
CA ARG A 318 -11.56 1.53 -18.89
C ARG A 318 -12.46 2.67 -19.36
N GLY A 319 -12.09 3.37 -20.44
CA GLY A 319 -12.98 4.28 -21.15
C GLY A 319 -12.27 5.54 -21.69
N ALA A 320 -12.94 6.25 -22.59
CA ALA A 320 -12.41 7.45 -23.26
C ALA A 320 -11.91 8.52 -22.27
N SER A 321 -12.59 8.67 -21.14
CA SER A 321 -12.24 9.62 -20.08
C SER A 321 -10.91 9.27 -19.38
N TRP A 322 -10.57 7.99 -19.26
CA TRP A 322 -9.28 7.55 -18.71
C TRP A 322 -8.15 7.80 -19.71
N ARG A 323 -8.35 7.38 -20.97
CA ARG A 323 -7.39 7.60 -22.06
C ARG A 323 -7.06 9.07 -22.26
N ALA A 324 -8.07 9.95 -22.28
CA ALA A 324 -7.87 11.39 -22.42
C ALA A 324 -6.99 11.98 -21.30
N ARG A 325 -7.20 11.54 -20.05
CA ARG A 325 -6.38 11.97 -18.90
C ARG A 325 -4.95 11.49 -18.98
N LEU A 326 -4.72 10.23 -19.40
CA LEU A 326 -3.37 9.72 -19.60
C LEU A 326 -2.63 10.51 -20.69
N VAL A 327 -3.28 10.76 -21.83
CA VAL A 327 -2.71 11.58 -22.92
C VAL A 327 -2.37 12.99 -22.44
N LYS A 328 -3.30 13.63 -21.72
CA LYS A 328 -3.10 14.99 -21.18
C LYS A 328 -1.93 15.04 -20.21
N ALA A 329 -1.89 14.15 -19.23
CA ALA A 329 -0.81 14.09 -18.24
C ALA A 329 0.55 13.78 -18.87
N ALA A 330 0.61 12.96 -19.91
CA ALA A 330 1.86 12.63 -20.60
C ALA A 330 2.57 13.86 -21.17
N THR A 331 1.82 14.91 -21.56
CA THR A 331 2.43 16.16 -22.07
C THR A 331 3.28 16.88 -21.01
N ARG A 332 3.06 16.59 -19.72
CA ARG A 332 3.77 17.20 -18.59
C ARG A 332 4.96 16.38 -18.10
N LEU A 333 5.18 15.19 -18.66
CA LEU A 333 6.36 14.37 -18.39
C LEU A 333 7.59 14.87 -19.15
N THR A 334 8.77 14.41 -18.72
CA THR A 334 10.02 14.51 -19.49
C THR A 334 9.92 13.70 -20.79
N ASP A 335 10.81 13.99 -21.75
CA ASP A 335 10.68 13.47 -23.12
C ASP A 335 10.65 11.94 -23.20
N THR A 336 11.48 11.24 -22.41
CA THR A 336 11.55 9.77 -22.45
C THR A 336 10.27 9.09 -21.93
N PRO A 337 9.78 9.35 -20.70
CA PRO A 337 8.49 8.83 -20.25
C PRO A 337 7.30 9.25 -21.13
N ARG A 338 7.32 10.49 -21.66
CA ARG A 338 6.30 10.97 -22.59
C ARG A 338 6.24 10.14 -23.85
N ALA A 339 7.39 9.89 -24.50
CA ALA A 339 7.46 9.12 -25.74
C ALA A 339 6.94 7.68 -25.56
N ILE A 340 7.24 7.05 -24.42
CA ILE A 340 6.74 5.71 -24.07
C ILE A 340 5.22 5.70 -24.01
N ILE A 341 4.63 6.60 -23.20
CA ILE A 341 3.17 6.64 -23.04
C ILE A 341 2.49 6.96 -24.37
N GLN A 342 3.03 7.90 -25.15
CA GLN A 342 2.48 8.21 -26.47
C GLN A 342 2.54 7.02 -27.43
N THR A 343 3.59 6.19 -27.35
CA THR A 343 3.71 4.98 -28.17
C THR A 343 2.68 3.94 -27.75
N VAL A 344 2.60 3.64 -26.45
CA VAL A 344 1.63 2.68 -25.89
C VAL A 344 0.20 3.09 -26.20
N LEU A 345 -0.14 4.37 -26.02
CA LEU A 345 -1.49 4.87 -26.26
C LEU A 345 -1.81 5.10 -27.75
N LYS A 346 -0.84 5.01 -28.67
CA LYS A 346 -1.10 5.04 -30.12
C LYS A 346 -1.32 3.64 -30.70
N ALA A 347 -0.92 2.59 -29.99
CA ALA A 347 -1.21 1.23 -30.39
C ALA A 347 -2.75 1.04 -30.49
N PRO A 348 -3.23 0.40 -31.57
CA PRO A 348 -4.66 0.27 -31.88
C PRO A 348 -5.46 -0.47 -30.80
#